data_AF-A0A5N5QU05-F1
#
_entry.id   AF-A0A5N5QU05-F1
#
_cell.length_a   1.000
_cell.length_b   1.000
_cell.length_c   1.000
_cell.angle_alpha   90.00
_cell.angle_beta   90.00
_cell.angle_gamma   90.00
#
_symmetry.space_group_name_H-M   'P 1'
#
loop_
_entity.id
_entity.type
_entity.pdbx_description
1 polymer ?
#
loop_
_entity_poly.entity_id
_entity_poly.type
_entity_poly.pdbx_seq_one_letter_code
_entity_poly.pdbx_strand_id
1 'polypeptide(L)'
;MLTNLRYPHTFIQFSDGSFSKVMPLSSYLRMIMQFYEHLDTHHSIEETYVFPVLAQRMPSFSNNERHKNAHKVIHAGLDKLKGLATAWGKDPTTFSPTVLRACLDEFKTPLFKHLGEEVRDLSGENLKKYYTLEEVDRLPM
;
A
#
# COMPACT_ATOMS: atom_id res chain seq x y z
N MET A 1 2.19 -9.83 9.56
CA MET A 1 1.42 -9.49 8.32
C MET A 1 2.24 -9.24 7.03
N LEU A 2 3.58 -9.35 7.00
CA LEU A 2 4.40 -8.77 5.91
C LEU A 2 4.60 -9.62 4.62
N THR A 3 4.04 -10.83 4.53
CA THR A 3 4.33 -11.78 3.43
C THR A 3 3.38 -11.69 2.23
N ASN A 4 2.33 -10.88 2.27
CA ASN A 4 1.32 -10.80 1.19
C ASN A 4 1.52 -9.65 0.18
N LEU A 5 2.64 -8.91 0.24
CA LEU A 5 2.96 -7.86 -0.74
C LEU A 5 3.47 -8.39 -2.09
N ARG A 6 3.07 -9.60 -2.51
CA ARG A 6 3.27 -10.09 -3.90
C ARG A 6 2.26 -9.50 -4.87
N TYR A 7 1.10 -9.03 -4.39
CA TYR A 7 0.01 -8.47 -5.21
C TYR A 7 0.27 -7.09 -5.87
N PRO A 8 1.02 -6.13 -5.27
CA PRO A 8 1.24 -4.81 -5.88
C PRO A 8 1.92 -4.91 -7.25
N HIS A 9 2.81 -5.87 -7.43
CA HIS A 9 3.56 -6.00 -8.67
C HIS A 9 2.71 -6.46 -9.85
N THR A 10 1.68 -7.29 -9.62
CA THR A 10 0.97 -7.93 -10.72
C THR A 10 0.13 -6.96 -11.52
N PHE A 11 -0.67 -6.08 -10.88
CA PHE A 11 -1.49 -5.15 -11.66
C PHE A 11 -0.68 -3.95 -12.19
N ILE A 12 0.29 -3.45 -11.43
CA ILE A 12 1.18 -2.35 -11.86
C ILE A 12 1.97 -2.76 -13.09
N GLN A 13 2.43 -4.02 -13.18
CA GLN A 13 3.12 -4.56 -14.35
C GLN A 13 2.28 -4.44 -15.63
N PHE A 14 0.97 -4.66 -15.54
CA PHE A 14 0.08 -4.57 -16.70
C PHE A 14 -0.54 -3.18 -16.93
N SER A 15 -0.11 -2.16 -16.16
CA SER A 15 -0.63 -0.78 -16.27
C SER A 15 -0.35 -0.14 -17.63
N ASP A 16 0.51 -0.76 -18.43
CA ASP A 16 0.80 -0.36 -19.81
C ASP A 16 -0.26 -0.75 -20.83
N GLY A 17 -1.32 -1.43 -20.40
CA GLY A 17 -2.38 -1.95 -21.26
C GLY A 17 -2.15 -3.39 -21.71
N SER A 18 -1.00 -3.99 -21.40
CA SER A 18 -0.70 -5.38 -21.76
C SER A 18 -1.61 -6.40 -21.07
N PHE A 19 -2.37 -6.03 -20.02
CA PHE A 19 -3.42 -6.87 -19.42
C PHE A 19 -4.40 -7.39 -20.48
N SER A 20 -4.69 -6.59 -21.51
CA SER A 20 -5.65 -6.93 -22.57
C SER A 20 -5.30 -8.21 -23.34
N LYS A 21 -4.03 -8.63 -23.30
CA LYS A 21 -3.56 -9.87 -23.91
C LYS A 21 -3.86 -11.12 -23.07
N VAL A 22 -4.13 -10.95 -21.78
CA VAL A 22 -4.22 -12.05 -20.80
C VAL A 22 -5.53 -12.06 -20.01
N MET A 23 -6.27 -10.94 -19.96
CA MET A 23 -7.52 -10.83 -19.22
C MET A 23 -8.42 -9.70 -19.75
N PRO A 24 -9.75 -9.79 -19.55
CA PRO A 24 -10.67 -8.70 -19.88
C PRO A 24 -10.48 -7.51 -18.91
N LEU A 25 -10.84 -6.31 -19.37
CA LEU A 25 -10.76 -5.08 -18.57
C LEU A 25 -11.49 -5.19 -17.22
N SER A 26 -12.66 -5.84 -17.18
CA SER A 26 -13.40 -6.01 -15.92
C SER A 26 -12.60 -6.81 -14.87
N SER A 27 -11.84 -7.82 -15.28
CA SER A 27 -10.95 -8.57 -14.39
C SER A 27 -9.80 -7.70 -13.91
N TYR A 28 -9.22 -6.90 -14.80
CA TYR A 28 -8.13 -5.99 -14.45
C TYR A 28 -8.59 -4.89 -13.47
N LEU A 29 -9.77 -4.30 -13.68
CA LEU A 29 -10.37 -3.33 -12.75
C LEU A 29 -10.66 -3.94 -11.37
N ARG A 30 -11.09 -5.22 -11.32
CA ARG A 30 -11.25 -5.92 -10.04
C ARG A 30 -9.92 -6.08 -9.31
N MET A 31 -8.83 -6.38 -10.01
CA MET A 31 -7.50 -6.45 -9.38
C MET A 31 -7.06 -5.09 -8.81
N ILE A 32 -7.33 -3.99 -9.52
CA ILE A 32 -7.05 -2.63 -9.04
C ILE A 32 -7.84 -2.35 -7.76
N MET A 33 -9.15 -2.67 -7.74
CA MET A 33 -10.00 -2.45 -6.57
C MET A 33 -9.58 -3.31 -5.38
N GLN A 34 -9.22 -4.57 -5.60
CA GLN A 34 -8.69 -5.46 -4.56
C GLN A 34 -7.40 -4.92 -3.95
N PHE A 35 -6.50 -4.39 -4.77
CA PHE A 35 -5.28 -3.73 -4.29
C PHE A 35 -5.61 -2.51 -3.43
N TYR A 36 -6.54 -1.65 -3.88
CA TYR A 36 -7.02 -0.50 -3.10
C TYR A 36 -7.56 -0.95 -1.73
N GLU A 37 -8.51 -1.89 -1.70
CA GLU A 37 -9.15 -2.34 -0.47
C GLU A 37 -8.15 -2.97 0.51
N HIS A 38 -7.23 -3.79 -0.01
CA HIS A 38 -6.23 -4.45 0.82
C HIS A 38 -5.27 -3.44 1.45
N LEU A 39 -4.73 -2.51 0.65
CA LEU A 39 -3.75 -1.55 1.14
C LEU A 39 -4.39 -0.52 2.07
N ASP A 40 -5.61 -0.07 1.77
CA ASP A 40 -6.38 0.84 2.63
C ASP A 40 -6.68 0.21 3.99
N THR A 41 -7.11 -1.05 4.00
CA THR A 41 -7.36 -1.81 5.24
C THR A 41 -6.07 -2.04 6.03
N HIS A 42 -4.98 -2.39 5.34
CA HIS A 42 -3.67 -2.63 5.95
C HIS A 42 -3.18 -1.40 6.72
N HIS A 43 -3.11 -0.24 6.05
CA HIS A 43 -2.69 1.01 6.69
C HIS A 43 -3.66 1.43 7.80
N SER A 44 -4.97 1.21 7.62
CA SER A 44 -5.97 1.51 8.66
C SER A 44 -5.72 0.70 9.94
N ILE A 45 -5.40 -0.59 9.82
CA ILE A 45 -5.03 -1.44 10.95
C ILE A 45 -3.75 -0.92 11.61
N GLU A 46 -2.73 -0.60 10.80
CA GLU A 46 -1.45 -0.10 11.29
C GLU A 46 -1.61 1.19 12.09
N GLU A 47 -2.28 2.19 11.53
CA GLU A 47 -2.45 3.48 12.20
C GLU A 47 -3.33 3.41 13.45
N THR A 48 -4.32 2.50 13.45
CA THR A 48 -5.26 2.36 14.56
C THR A 48 -4.68 1.55 15.71
N TYR A 49 -4.00 0.45 15.41
CA TYR A 49 -3.64 -0.56 16.42
C TYR A 49 -2.14 -0.77 16.59
N VAL A 50 -1.33 -0.57 15.56
CA VAL A 50 0.10 -0.97 15.56
C VAL A 50 1.02 0.20 15.85
N PHE A 51 0.92 1.27 15.06
CA PHE A 51 1.75 2.46 15.18
C PHE A 51 1.67 3.12 16.57
N PRO A 52 0.49 3.22 17.23
CA PRO A 52 0.43 3.76 18.59
C PRO A 52 1.28 2.97 19.61
N VAL A 53 1.42 1.66 19.44
CA VAL A 53 2.24 0.80 20.30
C VAL A 53 3.72 0.97 19.97
N LEU A 54 4.08 0.93 18.68
CA LEU A 54 5.46 1.10 18.22
C LEU A 54 6.02 2.49 18.57
N ALA A 55 5.21 3.54 18.43
CA ALA A 55 5.62 4.93 18.67
C ALA A 55 6.10 5.18 20.12
N GLN A 56 5.74 4.32 21.07
CA GLN A 56 6.22 4.43 22.46
C GLN A 56 7.75 4.26 22.58
N ARG A 57 8.37 3.51 21.67
CA ARG A 57 9.82 3.23 21.68
C ARG A 57 10.53 3.56 20.36
N MET A 58 9.78 3.64 19.27
CA MET A 58 10.29 3.88 17.92
C MET A 58 9.64 5.17 17.35
N PRO A 59 10.26 6.34 17.58
CA PRO A 59 9.64 7.63 17.25
C PRO A 59 9.20 7.78 15.79
N SER A 60 9.83 7.08 14.84
CA SER A 60 9.46 7.10 13.41
C SER A 60 8.02 6.71 13.12
N PHE A 61 7.33 6.01 14.03
CA PHE A 61 5.92 5.61 13.92
C PHE A 61 4.95 6.62 14.56
N SER A 62 5.45 7.72 15.13
CA SER A 62 4.62 8.75 15.79
C SER A 62 3.77 9.54 14.81
N ASN A 63 2.88 10.39 15.34
CA ASN A 63 2.12 11.32 14.53
C ASN A 63 3.04 12.32 13.81
N ASN A 64 2.72 12.60 12.55
CA ASN A 64 3.50 13.47 11.66
C ASN A 64 4.94 13.02 11.40
N GLU A 65 5.24 11.75 11.68
CA GLU A 65 6.51 11.14 11.35
C GLU A 65 6.43 10.34 10.05
N ARG A 66 7.59 9.85 9.62
CA ARG A 66 7.83 9.30 8.28
C ARG A 66 6.78 8.28 7.82
N HIS A 67 6.41 7.28 8.64
CA HIS A 67 5.47 6.24 8.21
C HIS A 67 4.06 6.80 7.98
N LYS A 68 3.51 7.56 8.92
CA LYS A 68 2.20 8.20 8.77
C LYS A 68 2.17 9.26 7.67
N ASN A 69 3.27 9.99 7.46
CA ASN A 69 3.33 10.93 6.34
C ASN A 69 3.36 10.21 4.98
N ALA A 70 4.00 9.03 4.90
CA ALA A 70 3.93 8.21 3.71
C ALA A 70 2.50 7.68 3.47
N HIS A 71 1.80 7.20 4.50
CA HIS A 71 0.40 6.80 4.40
C HIS A 71 -0.48 7.91 3.80
N LYS A 72 -0.37 9.15 4.27
CA LYS A 72 -1.13 10.29 3.71
C LYS A 72 -0.94 10.45 2.21
N VAL A 73 0.30 10.35 1.71
CA VAL A 73 0.60 10.45 0.27
C VAL A 73 0.02 9.26 -0.49
N ILE A 74 0.13 8.05 0.07
CA ILE A 74 -0.36 6.83 -0.55
C ILE A 74 -1.89 6.84 -0.62
N HIS A 75 -2.59 7.19 0.46
CA HIS A 75 -4.06 7.27 0.49
C HIS A 75 -4.59 8.29 -0.51
N ALA A 76 -3.94 9.44 -0.66
CA ALA A 76 -4.33 10.43 -1.68
C ALA A 76 -4.25 9.85 -3.10
N GLY A 77 -3.23 9.04 -3.40
CA GLY A 77 -3.12 8.33 -4.68
C GLY A 77 -4.12 7.19 -4.84
N LEU A 78 -4.39 6.45 -3.76
CA LEU A 78 -5.37 5.36 -3.71
C LEU A 78 -6.81 5.86 -3.95
N ASP A 79 -7.17 7.01 -3.38
CA ASP A 79 -8.49 7.63 -3.59
C ASP A 79 -8.71 8.00 -5.06
N LYS A 80 -7.69 8.58 -5.71
CA LYS A 80 -7.72 8.85 -7.15
C LYS A 80 -7.86 7.56 -7.97
N LEU A 81 -7.08 6.53 -7.62
CA LEU A 81 -7.12 5.23 -8.31
C LEU A 81 -8.49 4.57 -8.21
N LYS A 82 -9.10 4.58 -7.02
CA LYS A 82 -10.47 4.10 -6.80
C LYS A 82 -11.48 4.86 -7.63
N GLY A 83 -11.36 6.19 -7.68
CA GLY A 83 -12.22 7.05 -8.49
C GLY A 83 -12.18 6.68 -9.97
N LEU A 84 -10.97 6.52 -10.51
CA LEU A 84 -10.74 6.10 -11.91
C LEU A 84 -11.30 4.70 -12.18
N ALA A 85 -10.96 3.71 -11.34
CA ALA A 85 -11.43 2.33 -11.51
C ALA A 85 -12.96 2.23 -11.45
N THR A 86 -13.59 2.99 -10.55
CA THR A 86 -15.06 3.08 -10.44
C THR A 86 -15.67 3.71 -11.69
N ALA A 87 -15.07 4.76 -12.24
CA ALA A 87 -15.53 5.42 -13.46
C ALA A 87 -15.41 4.48 -14.68
N TRP A 88 -14.27 3.81 -14.86
CA TRP A 88 -14.07 2.83 -15.93
C TRP A 88 -14.97 1.59 -15.79
N GLY A 89 -15.36 1.23 -14.57
CA GLY A 89 -16.36 0.18 -14.35
C GLY A 89 -17.75 0.58 -14.86
N LYS A 90 -18.10 1.87 -14.82
CA LYS A 90 -19.37 2.41 -15.33
C LYS A 90 -19.34 2.65 -16.84
N ASP A 91 -18.22 3.14 -17.35
CA ASP A 91 -17.99 3.35 -18.79
C ASP A 91 -16.61 2.81 -19.20
N PRO A 92 -16.55 1.51 -19.58
CA PRO A 92 -15.30 0.87 -19.99
C PRO A 92 -14.63 1.51 -21.22
N THR A 93 -15.37 2.26 -22.03
CA THR A 93 -14.84 2.91 -23.24
C THR A 93 -13.90 4.08 -22.91
N THR A 94 -13.98 4.60 -21.68
CA THR A 94 -13.15 5.71 -21.18
C THR A 94 -11.84 5.24 -20.54
N PHE A 95 -11.59 3.93 -20.48
CA PHE A 95 -10.36 3.39 -19.91
C PHE A 95 -9.12 3.85 -20.68
N SER A 96 -8.08 4.28 -19.95
CA SER A 96 -6.82 4.73 -20.53
C SER A 96 -5.62 4.22 -19.72
N PRO A 97 -4.75 3.37 -20.31
CA PRO A 97 -3.49 2.97 -19.69
C PRO A 97 -2.60 4.16 -19.34
N THR A 98 -2.64 5.23 -20.13
CA THR A 98 -1.88 6.46 -19.88
C THR A 98 -2.34 7.15 -18.60
N VAL A 99 -3.66 7.28 -18.42
CA VAL A 99 -4.25 7.88 -17.20
C VAL A 99 -3.99 7.00 -15.98
N LEU A 100 -4.11 5.68 -16.11
CA LEU A 100 -3.76 4.76 -15.03
C LEU A 100 -2.29 4.91 -14.62
N ARG A 101 -1.36 4.95 -15.58
CA ARG A 101 0.07 5.10 -15.27
C ARG A 101 0.37 6.44 -14.61
N ALA A 102 -0.18 7.53 -15.12
CA ALA A 102 -0.03 8.84 -14.49
C ALA A 102 -0.50 8.82 -13.04
N CYS A 103 -1.66 8.21 -12.76
CA CYS A 103 -2.17 8.05 -11.40
C CYS A 103 -1.24 7.21 -10.52
N LEU A 104 -0.72 6.09 -11.03
CA LEU A 104 0.22 5.23 -10.28
C LEU A 104 1.55 5.95 -10.01
N ASP A 105 2.05 6.75 -10.95
CA ASP A 105 3.31 7.48 -10.82
C ASP A 105 3.30 8.47 -9.65
N GLU A 106 2.13 8.98 -9.25
CA GLU A 106 2.00 9.89 -8.12
C GLU A 106 2.35 9.25 -6.77
N PHE A 107 2.12 7.93 -6.61
CA PHE A 107 2.25 7.27 -5.30
C PHE A 107 3.05 5.96 -5.31
N LYS A 108 3.38 5.36 -6.46
CA LYS A 108 4.11 4.09 -6.52
C LYS A 108 5.49 4.17 -5.85
N THR A 109 6.22 5.25 -6.08
CA THR A 109 7.56 5.44 -5.50
C THR A 109 7.48 5.65 -3.99
N PRO A 110 6.62 6.58 -3.48
CA PRO A 110 6.33 6.68 -2.05
C PRO A 110 5.92 5.34 -1.41
N LEU A 111 5.03 4.58 -2.06
CA LEU A 111 4.56 3.27 -1.59
C LEU A 111 5.71 2.27 -1.43
N PHE A 112 6.46 1.98 -2.49
CA PHE A 112 7.52 0.97 -2.42
C PHE A 112 8.66 1.39 -1.49
N LYS A 113 8.94 2.70 -1.40
CA LYS A 113 9.89 3.22 -0.42
C LYS A 113 9.39 2.93 1.00
N HIS A 114 8.15 3.29 1.30
CA HIS A 114 7.55 3.11 2.62
C HIS A 114 7.53 1.63 3.06
N LEU A 115 7.07 0.72 2.19
CA LEU A 115 7.08 -0.73 2.47
C LEU A 115 8.51 -1.23 2.76
N GLY A 116 9.50 -0.75 2.01
CA GLY A 116 10.91 -1.11 2.25
C GLY A 116 11.45 -0.54 3.56
N GLU A 117 11.04 0.66 3.94
CA GLU A 117 11.39 1.27 5.24
C GLU A 117 10.79 0.47 6.40
N GLU A 118 9.52 0.08 6.30
CA GLU A 118 8.87 -0.73 7.34
C GLU A 118 9.52 -2.10 7.52
N VAL A 119 9.82 -2.80 6.43
CA VAL A 119 10.54 -4.08 6.51
C VAL A 119 11.89 -3.91 7.22
N ARG A 120 12.62 -2.85 6.92
CA ARG A 120 13.90 -2.56 7.58
C ARG A 120 13.70 -2.23 9.05
N ASP A 121 12.75 -1.37 9.37
CA ASP A 121 12.59 -0.83 10.72
C ASP A 121 11.94 -1.84 11.67
N LEU A 122 11.09 -2.72 11.16
CA LEU A 122 10.48 -3.85 11.87
C LEU A 122 11.28 -5.16 11.73
N SER A 123 12.47 -5.12 11.12
CA SER A 123 13.35 -6.29 11.11
C SER A 123 13.77 -6.67 12.53
N GLY A 124 13.96 -7.97 12.80
CA GLY A 124 14.38 -8.44 14.13
C GLY A 124 15.67 -7.79 14.61
N GLU A 125 16.61 -7.53 13.69
CA GLU A 125 17.86 -6.82 13.97
C GLU A 125 17.67 -5.38 14.44
N ASN A 126 16.62 -4.70 13.99
CA ASN A 126 16.30 -3.36 14.45
C ASN A 126 15.41 -3.36 15.70
N LEU A 127 14.43 -4.28 15.76
CA LEU A 127 13.51 -4.41 16.91
C LEU A 127 14.25 -4.74 18.21
N LYS A 128 15.31 -5.56 18.18
CA LYS A 128 16.09 -5.91 19.38
C LYS A 128 16.76 -4.72 20.07
N LYS A 129 16.83 -3.55 19.42
CA LYS A 129 17.30 -2.30 20.01
C LYS A 129 16.26 -1.68 20.97
N TYR A 130 15.00 -2.05 20.81
CA TYR A 130 13.85 -1.43 21.49
C TYR A 130 13.00 -2.42 22.30
N TYR A 131 13.01 -3.70 21.94
CA TYR A 131 12.15 -4.74 22.52
C TYR A 131 12.93 -6.02 22.84
N THR A 132 12.54 -6.72 23.90
CA THR A 132 12.94 -8.13 24.09
C THR A 132 12.14 -9.04 23.16
N LEU A 133 12.56 -10.30 23.03
CA LEU A 133 11.84 -11.27 22.21
C LEU A 133 10.40 -11.49 22.71
N GLU A 134 10.22 -11.60 24.04
CA GLU A 134 8.91 -11.79 24.67
C GLU A 134 7.98 -10.57 24.48
N GLU A 135 8.54 -9.38 24.36
CA GLU A 135 7.77 -8.17 24.04
C GLU A 135 7.37 -8.13 22.57
N VAL A 136 8.24 -8.57 21.65
CA VAL A 136 7.93 -8.68 20.22
C VAL A 136 6.76 -9.64 19.98
N ASP A 137 6.71 -10.77 20.70
CA ASP A 137 5.60 -11.74 20.61
C ASP A 137 4.23 -11.17 21.04
N ARG A 138 4.24 -10.03 21.74
CA ARG A 138 3.03 -9.34 22.21
C ARG A 138 2.66 -8.12 21.37
N LEU A 139 3.48 -7.77 20.36
CA LEU A 139 3.15 -6.68 19.45
C LEU A 139 1.95 -7.07 18.56
N PRO A 140 1.04 -6.13 18.25
CA PRO A 140 -0.13 -6.41 17.45
C PRO A 140 0.20 -6.44 15.93
N MET A 141 0.96 -7.42 15.43
CA MET A 141 1.53 -7.44 14.06
C MET A 141 1.24 -8.71 13.23
#